data_AF-A0A3B4Z5S2-F1
#
_entry.id   AF-A0A3B4Z5S2-F1
#
_cell.length_a   1.000
_cell.length_b   1.000
_cell.length_c   1.000
_cell.angle_alpha   90.00
_cell.angle_beta   90.00
_cell.angle_gamma   90.00
#
_symmetry.space_group_name_H-M   'P 1'
#
loop_
_entity.id
_entity.type
_entity.pdbx_description
1 polymer ?
#
loop_
_entity_poly.entity_id
_entity_poly.type
_entity_poly.pdbx_seq_one_letter_code
_entity_poly.pdbx_strand_id
1 'polypeptide(L)'
;LEAFLKVKCTNFCSILKITDQSNQNITCNIFREKLEDHPKIFQIGDIVRMHRVKAQVFKDTISLVNAFGFSVVTFDGTVGGAVEPRTSSSYFHFDQEDRQRVEELRSWASSQALLPPVSASIPLSAVQPRSYFDLTCQVLAKAPIDSTCILLRVWDGTRCPHPLLKVVVEPNVTEGPSSFSREKENLIANILVYDNHVDCARQLKVRTHQQT
;
A
#
# COMPACT_ATOMS: atom_id res chain seq x y z
N LEU A 1 -1.53 -6.96 5.62
CA LEU A 1 -1.54 -5.72 6.41
C LEU A 1 -0.19 -5.05 6.18
N GLU A 2 -0.13 -4.11 5.25
CA GLU A 2 1.07 -3.31 5.05
C GLU A 2 1.00 -2.08 5.95
N ALA A 3 1.82 -2.07 7.00
CA ALA A 3 2.01 -0.88 7.80
C ALA A 3 3.32 -0.22 7.35
N PHE A 4 3.23 0.84 6.54
CA PHE A 4 4.36 1.76 6.34
C PHE A 4 4.50 2.61 7.60
N LEU A 5 5.41 2.22 8.49
CA LEU A 5 5.77 3.02 9.66
C LEU A 5 6.97 3.90 9.31
N LYS A 6 6.79 5.22 9.23
CA LYS A 6 7.91 6.16 9.15
C LYS A 6 8.52 6.27 10.55
N VAL A 7 9.58 5.51 10.83
CA VAL A 7 10.36 5.65 12.06
C VAL A 7 11.16 6.94 11.98
N LYS A 8 11.16 7.73 13.05
CA LYS A 8 11.80 9.04 13.17
C LYS A 8 13.34 8.92 13.22
N CYS A 9 13.95 8.33 12.19
CA CYS A 9 15.40 8.30 11.98
C CYS A 9 15.69 7.86 10.53
N THR A 10 15.79 8.81 9.59
CA THR A 10 16.40 8.72 8.22
C THR A 10 16.05 7.57 7.27
N ASN A 11 15.26 6.57 7.68
CA ASN A 11 14.99 5.33 6.95
C ASN A 11 13.47 5.05 6.95
N PHE A 12 12.95 4.57 5.83
CA PHE A 12 11.62 3.99 5.73
C PHE A 12 11.64 2.55 6.26
N CYS A 13 10.53 2.11 6.85
CA CYS A 13 10.36 0.75 7.35
C CYS A 13 9.11 0.10 6.75
N SER A 14 9.29 -1.10 6.19
CA SER A 14 8.20 -2.02 5.82
C SER A 14 8.21 -3.20 6.76
N ILE A 15 7.05 -3.50 7.35
CA ILE A 15 6.87 -4.65 8.24
C ILE A 15 5.96 -5.64 7.52
N LEU A 16 6.51 -6.81 7.19
CA LEU A 16 5.79 -7.90 6.54
C LEU A 16 5.55 -9.04 7.52
N LYS A 17 4.33 -9.55 7.56
CA LYS A 17 4.03 -10.84 8.20
C LYS A 17 3.89 -11.88 7.10
N ILE A 18 4.81 -12.84 7.06
CA ILE A 18 4.88 -13.85 6.00
C ILE A 18 4.69 -15.25 6.59
N THR A 19 4.29 -16.17 5.72
CA THR A 19 4.11 -17.59 6.03
C THR A 19 4.39 -18.41 4.76
N ASP A 20 4.60 -19.70 4.94
CA ASP A 20 4.87 -20.68 3.88
C ASP A 20 4.23 -22.03 4.25
N GLN A 21 4.57 -23.10 3.52
CA GLN A 21 4.01 -24.43 3.73
C GLN A 21 4.22 -25.01 5.15
N SER A 22 5.12 -24.44 5.97
CA SER A 22 5.25 -24.83 7.38
C SER A 22 4.10 -24.34 8.27
N ASN A 23 3.24 -23.45 7.74
CA ASN A 23 2.14 -22.78 8.45
C ASN A 23 2.60 -21.98 9.68
N GLN A 24 3.89 -21.65 9.76
CA GLN A 24 4.46 -20.77 10.76
C GLN A 24 4.39 -19.33 10.24
N ASN A 25 4.10 -18.39 11.13
CA ASN A 25 4.13 -16.96 10.80
C ASN A 25 5.44 -16.36 11.30
N ILE A 26 6.10 -15.57 10.47
CA ILE A 26 7.29 -14.80 10.86
C ILE A 26 7.14 -13.35 10.44
N THR A 27 7.61 -12.45 11.32
CA THR A 27 7.63 -11.01 11.04
C THR A 27 8.98 -10.63 10.45
N CYS A 28 8.97 -9.90 9.34
CA CYS A 28 10.14 -9.36 8.67
C CYS A 28 10.11 -7.83 8.72
N ASN A 29 11.15 -7.24 9.31
CA ASN A 29 11.34 -5.79 9.39
C ASN A 29 12.38 -5.38 8.35
N ILE A 30 11.97 -4.58 7.38
CA ILE A 30 12.82 -4.15 6.26
C ILE A 30 13.06 -2.65 6.40
N PHE A 31 14.33 -2.26 6.49
CA PHE A 31 14.76 -0.87 6.60
C PHE A 31 15.52 -0.47 5.34
N ARG A 32 15.04 0.57 4.64
CA ARG A 32 15.71 1.17 3.46
C ARG A 32 15.56 2.68 3.50
N GLU A 33 16.57 3.38 3.00
CA GLU A 33 16.59 4.84 2.91
C GLU A 33 15.57 5.39 1.91
N LYS A 34 15.30 4.62 0.84
CA LYS A 34 14.45 5.02 -0.27
C LYS A 34 13.17 4.21 -0.30
N LEU A 35 12.03 4.84 -0.56
CA LEU A 35 10.73 4.17 -0.62
C LEU A 35 10.70 3.16 -1.78
N GLU A 36 11.27 3.52 -2.92
CA GLU A 36 11.34 2.68 -4.11
C GLU A 36 12.16 1.39 -3.91
N ASP A 37 12.98 1.33 -2.87
CA ASP A 37 13.80 0.17 -2.53
C ASP A 37 13.08 -0.88 -1.67
N HIS A 38 11.89 -0.56 -1.17
CA HIS A 38 11.08 -1.48 -0.38
C HIS A 38 10.39 -2.53 -1.26
N PRO A 39 9.94 -3.65 -0.67
CA PRO A 39 9.15 -4.66 -1.38
C PRO A 39 7.93 -4.04 -2.07
N LYS A 40 7.66 -4.46 -3.32
CA LYS A 40 6.55 -3.94 -4.13
C LYS A 40 5.30 -4.80 -3.94
N ILE A 41 4.76 -4.75 -2.73
CA ILE A 41 3.54 -5.43 -2.33
C ILE A 41 2.36 -4.53 -2.67
N PHE A 42 1.32 -5.11 -3.24
CA PHE A 42 0.09 -4.41 -3.57
C PHE A 42 -1.12 -4.98 -2.84
N GLN A 43 -1.05 -6.23 -2.37
CA GLN A 43 -2.15 -6.88 -1.69
C GLN A 43 -1.71 -8.00 -0.75
N ILE A 44 -2.59 -8.39 0.16
CA ILE A 44 -2.41 -9.61 0.95
C ILE A 44 -2.47 -10.81 -0.01
N GLY A 45 -1.48 -11.68 0.08
CA GLY A 45 -1.32 -12.85 -0.79
C GLY A 45 -0.20 -12.72 -1.79
N ASP A 46 0.35 -11.52 -1.99
CA ASP A 46 1.59 -11.36 -2.74
C ASP A 46 2.71 -12.24 -2.17
N ILE A 47 3.48 -12.86 -3.07
CA ILE A 47 4.56 -13.76 -2.73
C ILE A 47 5.87 -12.98 -2.76
N VAL A 48 6.69 -13.14 -1.72
CA VAL A 48 8.00 -12.49 -1.62
C VAL A 48 9.13 -13.50 -1.59
N ARG A 49 10.17 -13.24 -2.37
CA ARG A 49 11.48 -13.88 -2.24
C ARG A 49 12.47 -12.86 -1.73
N MET A 50 13.07 -13.15 -0.58
CA MET A 50 14.03 -12.26 0.08
C MET A 50 15.39 -12.94 0.17
N HIS A 51 16.44 -12.24 -0.22
CA HIS A 51 17.82 -12.67 -0.02
C HIS A 51 18.51 -11.79 1.00
N ARG A 52 19.43 -12.40 1.76
CA ARG A 52 20.25 -11.73 2.78
C ARG A 52 19.38 -11.07 3.86
N VAL A 53 18.59 -11.93 4.52
CA VAL A 53 17.88 -11.62 5.76
C VAL A 53 18.60 -12.26 6.94
N LYS A 54 18.58 -11.61 8.09
CA LYS A 54 19.12 -12.11 9.35
C LYS A 54 17.97 -12.40 10.30
N ALA A 55 17.96 -13.61 10.87
CA ALA A 55 17.05 -13.92 11.97
C ALA A 55 17.54 -13.26 13.27
N GLN A 56 16.62 -12.70 14.04
CA GLN A 56 16.85 -12.12 15.35
C GLN A 56 15.78 -12.61 16.32
N VAL A 57 16.18 -12.87 17.56
CA VAL A 57 15.26 -13.23 18.64
C VAL A 57 15.12 -12.03 19.56
N PHE A 58 13.89 -11.58 19.78
CA PHE A 58 13.58 -10.54 20.75
C PHE A 58 12.36 -10.97 21.56
N LYS A 59 12.50 -11.02 22.89
CA LYS A 59 11.45 -11.48 23.81
C LYS A 59 10.79 -12.79 23.34
N ASP A 60 11.63 -13.80 23.09
CA ASP A 60 11.23 -15.14 22.63
C ASP A 60 10.47 -15.20 21.30
N THR A 61 10.45 -14.10 20.55
CA THR A 61 9.86 -14.03 19.22
C THR A 61 10.96 -13.94 18.17
N ILE A 62 10.95 -14.85 17.21
CA ILE A 62 11.84 -14.81 16.04
C ILE A 62 11.28 -13.80 15.05
N SER A 63 12.14 -12.88 14.59
CA SER A 63 11.86 -11.95 13.50
C SER A 63 13.01 -11.96 12.50
N LEU A 64 12.74 -11.52 11.28
CA LEU A 64 13.73 -11.29 10.25
C LEU A 64 14.01 -9.80 10.14
N VAL A 65 15.26 -9.46 9.87
CA VAL A 65 15.66 -8.11 9.46
C VAL A 65 16.50 -8.18 8.20
N ASN A 66 16.42 -7.19 7.33
CA ASN A 66 17.30 -7.12 6.18
C ASN A 66 18.78 -6.96 6.60
N ALA A 67 19.68 -7.63 5.89
CA ALA A 67 21.13 -7.54 6.10
C ALA A 67 21.83 -6.83 4.94
N PHE A 68 23.15 -6.66 5.03
CA PHE A 68 23.95 -6.05 3.98
C PHE A 68 23.74 -6.76 2.63
N GLY A 69 23.49 -5.97 1.58
CA GLY A 69 23.18 -6.45 0.25
C GLY A 69 21.74 -6.91 0.03
N PHE A 70 20.83 -6.82 1.01
CA PHE A 70 19.44 -7.28 0.89
C PHE A 70 18.79 -6.97 -0.47
N SER A 71 18.15 -7.99 -1.04
CA SER A 71 17.32 -7.87 -2.24
C SER A 71 16.01 -8.60 -2.04
N VAL A 72 14.96 -8.06 -2.64
CA VAL A 72 13.61 -8.62 -2.57
C VAL A 72 12.98 -8.61 -3.95
N VAL A 73 12.27 -9.67 -4.27
CA VAL A 73 11.43 -9.78 -5.46
C VAL A 73 10.03 -10.19 -5.01
N THR A 74 9.02 -9.52 -5.55
CA THR A 74 7.62 -9.74 -5.22
C THR A 74 6.86 -10.24 -6.44
N PHE A 75 5.91 -11.15 -6.25
CA PHE A 75 5.08 -11.74 -7.30
C PHE A 75 3.62 -11.66 -6.89
N ASP A 76 2.73 -11.60 -7.88
CA ASP A 76 1.30 -11.71 -7.63
C ASP A 76 0.93 -13.11 -7.11
N GLY A 77 0.06 -13.17 -6.11
CA GLY A 77 -0.36 -14.41 -5.45
C GLY A 77 -1.48 -15.19 -6.15
N THR A 78 -2.01 -14.71 -7.27
CA THR A 78 -3.15 -15.34 -7.94
C THR A 78 -2.74 -16.63 -8.66
N VAL A 79 -3.43 -17.73 -8.37
CA VAL A 79 -3.24 -19.03 -9.04
C VAL A 79 -3.45 -18.86 -10.55
N GLY A 80 -2.48 -19.32 -11.34
CA GLY A 80 -2.51 -19.20 -12.81
C GLY A 80 -2.20 -17.81 -13.36
N GLY A 81 -1.93 -16.82 -12.51
CA GLY A 81 -1.49 -15.49 -12.93
C GLY A 81 -0.08 -15.50 -13.52
N ALA A 82 0.29 -14.45 -14.26
CA ALA A 82 1.65 -14.33 -14.79
C ALA A 82 2.68 -14.28 -13.64
N VAL A 83 3.83 -14.94 -13.82
CA VAL A 83 4.94 -14.90 -12.86
C VAL A 83 5.84 -13.73 -13.21
N GLU A 84 5.36 -12.52 -12.95
CA GLU A 84 6.07 -11.27 -13.23
C GLU A 84 6.76 -10.73 -11.97
N PRO A 85 8.10 -10.60 -11.97
CA PRO A 85 8.85 -10.11 -10.83
C PRO A 85 8.68 -8.59 -10.67
N ARG A 86 8.28 -8.17 -9.47
CA ARG A 86 8.30 -6.77 -9.03
C ARG A 86 9.49 -6.56 -8.11
N THR A 87 10.51 -5.85 -8.58
CA THR A 87 11.69 -5.51 -7.79
C THR A 87 12.25 -4.13 -8.15
N SER A 88 13.02 -3.53 -7.26
CA SER A 88 13.88 -2.37 -7.52
C SER A 88 15.33 -2.76 -7.80
N SER A 89 15.69 -4.03 -7.58
CA SER A 89 17.04 -4.52 -7.82
C SER A 89 17.32 -4.55 -9.32
N SER A 90 18.43 -3.95 -9.73
CA SER A 90 18.87 -3.91 -11.15
C SER A 90 19.22 -5.28 -11.70
N TYR A 91 19.62 -6.21 -10.83
CA TYR A 91 19.92 -7.59 -11.18
C TYR A 91 19.39 -8.53 -10.10
N PHE A 92 18.76 -9.61 -10.52
CA PHE A 92 18.35 -10.72 -9.67
C PHE A 92 18.43 -12.01 -10.48
N HIS A 93 18.77 -13.11 -9.79
CA HIS A 93 18.71 -14.44 -10.37
C HIS A 93 17.27 -14.96 -10.26
N PHE A 94 16.70 -15.41 -11.36
CA PHE A 94 15.37 -16.02 -11.39
C PHE A 94 15.34 -17.13 -12.42
N ASP A 95 15.22 -18.36 -11.93
CA ASP A 95 15.24 -19.56 -12.77
C ASP A 95 13.92 -20.34 -12.72
N GLN A 96 13.93 -21.54 -13.30
CA GLN A 96 12.76 -22.41 -13.36
C GLN A 96 12.35 -22.94 -11.97
N GLU A 97 13.30 -23.15 -11.06
CA GLU A 97 12.99 -23.59 -9.69
C GLU A 97 12.27 -22.46 -8.94
N ASP A 98 12.75 -21.23 -9.08
CA ASP A 98 12.09 -20.05 -8.51
C ASP A 98 10.66 -19.90 -9.03
N ARG A 99 10.46 -20.08 -10.35
CA ARG A 99 9.14 -20.04 -10.96
C ARG A 99 8.21 -21.12 -10.39
N GLN A 100 8.72 -22.34 -10.25
CA GLN A 100 7.96 -23.45 -9.68
C GLN A 100 7.57 -23.17 -8.23
N ARG A 101 8.49 -22.65 -7.42
CA ARG A 101 8.22 -22.27 -6.02
C ARG A 101 7.11 -21.23 -5.88
N VAL A 102 7.06 -20.24 -6.78
CA VAL A 102 5.96 -19.27 -6.79
C VAL A 102 4.62 -19.96 -7.04
N GLU A 103 4.53 -20.85 -8.03
CA GLU A 103 3.27 -21.56 -8.34
C GLU A 103 2.85 -22.53 -7.22
N GLU A 104 3.81 -23.19 -6.56
CA GLU A 104 3.56 -24.03 -5.40
C GLU A 104 2.99 -23.22 -4.23
N LEU A 105 3.55 -22.05 -3.95
CA LEU A 105 3.06 -21.15 -2.90
C LEU A 105 1.67 -20.59 -3.21
N ARG A 106 1.37 -20.26 -4.47
CA ARG A 106 0.01 -19.85 -4.90
C ARG A 106 -0.99 -20.96 -4.63
N SER A 107 -0.67 -22.18 -5.06
CA SER A 107 -1.53 -23.35 -4.90
C SER A 107 -1.76 -23.65 -3.42
N TRP A 108 -0.71 -23.60 -2.62
CA TRP A 108 -0.79 -23.79 -1.17
C TRP A 108 -1.65 -22.72 -0.49
N ALA A 109 -1.40 -21.43 -0.74
CA ALA A 109 -2.14 -20.33 -0.13
C ALA A 109 -3.64 -20.40 -0.45
N SER A 110 -3.98 -20.77 -1.70
CA SER A 110 -5.37 -21.02 -2.12
C SER A 110 -5.99 -22.20 -1.39
N SER A 111 -5.24 -23.28 -1.16
CA SER A 111 -5.74 -24.49 -0.47
C SER A 111 -6.07 -24.27 1.00
N GLN A 112 -5.37 -23.33 1.66
CA GLN A 112 -5.50 -23.07 3.08
C GLN A 112 -6.57 -22.01 3.40
N ALA A 113 -7.22 -21.42 2.38
CA ALA A 113 -8.11 -20.26 2.53
C ALA A 113 -7.48 -19.11 3.35
N LEU A 114 -6.15 -18.96 3.28
CA LEU A 114 -5.40 -17.92 4.00
C LEU A 114 -5.62 -16.53 3.40
N LEU A 115 -6.07 -16.49 2.15
CA LEU A 115 -6.29 -15.26 1.43
C LEU A 115 -7.69 -14.73 1.75
N PRO A 116 -7.83 -13.45 2.14
CA PRO A 116 -9.13 -12.81 2.15
C PRO A 116 -9.73 -12.93 0.73
N PRO A 117 -11.07 -13.02 0.58
CA PRO A 117 -11.73 -13.17 -0.71
C PRO A 117 -11.49 -11.94 -1.59
N VAL A 118 -10.35 -11.92 -2.28
CA VAL A 118 -9.72 -10.77 -2.94
C VAL A 118 -9.55 -9.60 -1.96
N SER A 119 -8.37 -8.97 -1.91
CA SER A 119 -8.21 -7.69 -1.21
C SER A 119 -8.93 -6.59 -2.03
N ALA A 120 -10.25 -6.69 -2.12
CA ALA A 120 -11.06 -5.81 -2.94
C ALA A 120 -11.12 -4.47 -2.23
N SER A 121 -10.42 -3.49 -2.80
CA SER A 121 -10.66 -2.09 -2.50
C SER A 121 -12.17 -1.85 -2.40
N ILE A 122 -12.62 -1.27 -1.29
CA ILE A 122 -14.04 -0.99 -1.10
C ILE A 122 -14.35 0.32 -1.82
N PRO A 123 -15.29 0.35 -2.79
CA PRO A 123 -15.67 1.58 -3.45
C PRO A 123 -16.38 2.50 -2.46
N LEU A 124 -16.33 3.81 -2.70
CA LEU A 124 -17.00 4.83 -1.89
C LEU A 124 -18.49 4.53 -1.70
N SER A 125 -19.15 3.97 -2.72
CA SER A 125 -20.56 3.58 -2.66
C SER A 125 -20.89 2.44 -1.69
N ALA A 126 -19.91 1.62 -1.29
CA ALA A 126 -20.11 0.48 -0.41
C ALA A 126 -19.59 0.70 1.02
N VAL A 127 -19.02 1.88 1.30
CA VAL A 127 -18.44 2.23 2.61
C VAL A 127 -19.47 2.08 3.73
N GLN A 128 -19.02 1.53 4.86
CA GLN A 128 -19.81 1.44 6.09
C GLN A 128 -19.34 2.47 7.12
N PRO A 129 -20.23 3.05 7.94
CA PRO A 129 -19.82 3.92 9.03
C PRO A 129 -18.93 3.19 10.03
N ARG A 130 -17.90 3.87 10.55
CA ARG A 130 -17.00 3.36 11.60
C ARG A 130 -16.22 2.09 11.23
N SER A 131 -15.93 1.88 9.95
CA SER A 131 -15.08 0.78 9.47
C SER A 131 -13.76 1.29 8.87
N TYR A 132 -12.71 0.47 8.95
CA TYR A 132 -11.49 0.63 8.17
C TYR A 132 -11.58 -0.16 6.87
N PHE A 133 -11.05 0.39 5.78
CA PHE A 133 -11.02 -0.24 4.47
C PHE A 133 -9.91 0.36 3.61
N ASP A 134 -9.51 -0.39 2.58
CA ASP A 134 -8.58 0.09 1.57
C ASP A 134 -9.36 0.74 0.42
N LEU A 135 -8.91 1.93 -0.01
CA LEU A 135 -9.53 2.71 -1.08
C LEU A 135 -8.56 2.90 -2.25
N THR A 136 -8.95 2.40 -3.41
CA THR A 136 -8.35 2.73 -4.70
C THR A 136 -9.09 3.92 -5.28
N CYS A 137 -8.40 5.05 -5.42
CA CYS A 137 -8.99 6.29 -5.88
C CYS A 137 -7.98 7.14 -6.66
N GLN A 138 -8.49 8.17 -7.34
CA GLN A 138 -7.68 9.22 -7.94
C GLN A 138 -7.70 10.47 -7.07
N VAL A 139 -6.52 11.06 -6.86
CA VAL A 139 -6.35 12.35 -6.18
C VAL A 139 -6.63 13.50 -7.16
N LEU A 140 -7.65 14.30 -6.84
CA LEU A 140 -8.14 15.41 -7.65
C LEU A 140 -7.64 16.77 -7.19
N ALA A 141 -7.47 16.95 -5.89
CA ALA A 141 -6.88 18.14 -5.31
C ALA A 141 -6.32 17.83 -3.92
N LYS A 142 -5.40 18.65 -3.43
CA LYS A 142 -4.88 18.58 -2.06
C LYS A 142 -4.63 19.97 -1.52
N ALA A 143 -4.81 20.15 -0.21
CA ALA A 143 -4.61 21.44 0.44
C ALA A 143 -4.06 21.22 1.86
N PRO A 144 -2.91 21.82 2.23
CA PRO A 144 -2.46 21.80 3.61
C PRO A 144 -3.46 22.56 4.48
N ILE A 145 -3.85 21.96 5.61
CA ILE A 145 -4.68 22.64 6.62
C ILE A 145 -3.76 23.29 7.65
N ASP A 146 -2.80 22.53 8.15
CA ASP A 146 -1.75 23.00 9.05
C ASP A 146 -0.46 22.17 8.87
N SER A 147 0.47 22.25 9.82
CA SER A 147 1.73 21.49 9.78
C SER A 147 1.54 19.98 9.97
N THR A 148 0.45 19.56 10.60
CA THR A 148 0.11 18.18 10.99
C THR A 148 -1.02 17.57 10.18
N CYS A 149 -1.70 18.35 9.32
CA CYS A 149 -2.84 17.88 8.55
C CYS A 149 -2.83 18.40 7.11
N ILE A 150 -3.13 17.50 6.17
CA ILE A 150 -3.38 17.81 4.77
C ILE A 150 -4.70 17.18 4.33
N LEU A 151 -5.51 17.95 3.62
CA LEU A 151 -6.71 17.49 2.94
C LEU A 151 -6.34 16.87 1.60
N LEU A 152 -6.87 15.69 1.32
CA LEU A 152 -6.94 15.09 -0.01
C LEU A 152 -8.39 15.06 -0.47
N ARG A 153 -8.65 15.57 -1.67
CA ARG A 153 -9.92 15.44 -2.38
C ARG A 153 -9.77 14.32 -3.41
N VAL A 154 -10.52 13.24 -3.24
CA VAL A 154 -10.38 12.02 -4.06
C VAL A 154 -11.71 11.55 -4.60
N TRP A 155 -11.67 10.71 -5.64
CA TRP A 155 -12.84 10.02 -6.17
C TRP A 155 -12.46 8.64 -6.72
N ASP A 156 -13.43 7.73 -6.78
CA ASP A 156 -13.32 6.44 -7.47
C ASP A 156 -14.40 6.28 -8.57
N GLY A 157 -15.13 7.36 -8.85
CA GLY A 157 -16.27 7.37 -9.78
C GLY A 157 -17.61 7.00 -9.15
N THR A 158 -17.64 6.61 -7.88
CA THR A 158 -18.86 6.23 -7.14
C THR A 158 -19.20 7.25 -6.05
N ARG A 159 -20.49 7.32 -5.68
CA ARG A 159 -20.98 8.23 -4.64
C ARG A 159 -20.98 7.54 -3.28
N CYS A 160 -20.35 8.14 -2.28
CA CYS A 160 -20.54 7.72 -0.88
C CYS A 160 -22.00 7.94 -0.44
N PRO A 161 -22.69 6.92 0.11
CA PRO A 161 -24.09 7.05 0.53
C PRO A 161 -24.23 7.84 1.83
N HIS A 162 -23.13 8.08 2.55
CA HIS A 162 -23.12 8.73 3.85
C HIS A 162 -22.74 10.22 3.76
N PRO A 163 -23.21 11.06 4.69
CA PRO A 163 -22.78 12.46 4.75
C PRO A 163 -21.27 12.58 4.93
N LEU A 164 -20.64 13.38 4.07
CA LEU A 164 -19.20 13.65 4.12
C LEU A 164 -18.92 14.98 4.81
N LEU A 165 -17.80 15.05 5.52
CA LEU A 165 -17.31 16.28 6.13
C LEU A 165 -17.02 17.32 5.04
N LYS A 166 -17.59 18.51 5.19
CA LYS A 166 -17.20 19.68 4.39
C LYS A 166 -16.01 20.35 5.06
N VAL A 167 -14.90 20.41 4.33
CA VAL A 167 -13.66 21.06 4.78
C VAL A 167 -13.51 22.35 3.99
N VAL A 168 -13.40 23.47 4.70
CA VAL A 168 -13.12 24.78 4.10
C VAL A 168 -11.61 24.99 4.16
N VAL A 169 -11.00 25.20 2.99
CA VAL A 169 -9.58 25.49 2.82
C VAL A 169 -9.44 26.72 1.95
N GLU A 170 -8.41 27.52 2.23
CA GLU A 170 -8.17 28.73 1.45
C GLU A 170 -7.78 28.37 -0.01
N PRO A 171 -8.32 29.08 -1.03
CA PRO A 171 -8.06 28.72 -2.42
C PRO A 171 -6.58 28.84 -2.84
N ASN A 172 -5.83 29.75 -2.22
CA ASN A 172 -4.41 30.03 -2.45
C ASN A 172 -3.48 28.86 -2.07
N VAL A 173 -3.88 27.98 -1.16
CA VAL A 173 -3.05 26.83 -0.71
C VAL A 173 -3.42 25.52 -1.39
N THR A 174 -4.46 25.51 -2.24
CA THR A 174 -4.95 24.30 -2.88
C THR A 174 -4.15 23.98 -4.15
N GLU A 175 -3.57 22.78 -4.22
CA GLU A 175 -3.03 22.21 -5.46
C GLU A 175 -4.13 21.39 -6.16
N GLY A 176 -4.48 21.77 -7.39
CA GLY A 176 -5.61 21.22 -8.15
C GLY A 176 -6.77 22.20 -8.28
N PRO A 177 -7.93 21.79 -8.83
CA PRO A 177 -9.10 22.65 -8.94
C PRO A 177 -9.63 23.07 -7.56
N SER A 178 -9.87 24.37 -7.39
CA SER A 178 -10.45 24.93 -6.15
C SER A 178 -11.93 24.60 -5.99
N SER A 179 -12.63 24.29 -7.08
CA SER A 179 -14.03 23.89 -7.10
C SER A 179 -14.31 22.91 -8.23
N PHE A 180 -15.28 22.02 -8.04
CA PHE A 180 -15.77 21.11 -9.08
C PHE A 180 -17.25 21.42 -9.40
N SER A 181 -17.74 20.90 -10.53
CA SER A 181 -19.18 20.96 -10.82
C SER A 181 -19.97 20.25 -9.73
N ARG A 182 -21.24 20.64 -9.53
CA ARG A 182 -22.11 20.03 -8.51
C ARG A 182 -22.22 18.50 -8.64
N GLU A 183 -22.18 18.00 -9.88
CA GLU A 183 -22.20 16.57 -10.18
C GLU A 183 -20.91 15.87 -9.77
N LYS A 184 -19.74 16.50 -9.99
CA LYS A 184 -18.45 15.95 -9.56
C LYS A 184 -18.26 16.06 -8.06
N GLU A 185 -18.64 17.18 -7.44
CA GLU A 185 -18.60 17.39 -5.97
C GLU A 185 -19.28 16.25 -5.21
N ASN A 186 -20.37 15.74 -5.78
CA ASN A 186 -21.16 14.64 -5.26
C ASN A 186 -20.46 13.26 -5.27
N LEU A 187 -19.38 13.11 -6.03
CA LEU A 187 -18.56 11.89 -6.14
C LEU A 187 -17.24 12.03 -5.36
N ILE A 188 -16.96 13.21 -4.81
CA ILE A 188 -15.68 13.51 -4.16
C ILE A 188 -15.77 13.22 -2.66
N ALA A 189 -14.82 12.43 -2.18
CA ALA A 189 -14.56 12.25 -0.76
C ALA A 189 -13.44 13.19 -0.28
N ASN A 190 -13.63 13.74 0.93
CA ASN A 190 -12.61 14.49 1.64
C ASN A 190 -11.91 13.55 2.62
N ILE A 191 -10.60 13.36 2.46
CA ILE A 191 -9.76 12.55 3.34
C ILE A 191 -8.79 13.49 4.06
N LEU A 192 -8.82 13.45 5.38
CA LEU A 192 -7.87 14.16 6.22
C LEU A 192 -6.71 13.22 6.58
N VAL A 193 -5.50 13.63 6.24
CA VAL A 193 -4.28 12.87 6.48
C VAL A 193 -3.46 13.58 7.55
N TYR A 194 -3.10 12.84 8.60
CA TYR A 194 -2.48 13.40 9.81
C TYR A 194 -1.04 12.95 10.02
N ASP A 195 -0.30 13.74 10.80
CA ASP A 195 0.99 13.41 11.40
C ASP A 195 2.05 12.90 10.41
N ASN A 196 2.55 11.69 10.63
CA ASN A 196 3.62 11.07 9.84
C ASN A 196 3.23 10.81 8.38
N HIS A 197 1.95 10.87 8.04
CA HIS A 197 1.45 10.64 6.69
C HIS A 197 1.43 11.91 5.82
N VAL A 198 1.52 13.09 6.42
CA VAL A 198 1.43 14.38 5.71
C VAL A 198 2.51 14.51 4.64
N ASP A 199 3.76 14.16 4.95
CA ASP A 199 4.87 14.28 3.99
C ASP A 199 4.71 13.36 2.78
N CYS A 200 4.09 12.18 2.96
CA CYS A 200 3.79 11.26 1.87
C CYS A 200 2.64 11.83 1.01
N ALA A 201 1.57 12.29 1.65
CA ALA A 201 0.43 12.89 0.97
C ALA A 201 0.80 14.15 0.15
N ARG A 202 1.75 14.97 0.63
CA ARG A 202 2.27 16.13 -0.11
C ARG A 202 2.92 15.74 -1.44
N GLN A 203 3.53 14.57 -1.53
CA GLN A 203 4.24 14.09 -2.74
C GLN A 203 3.31 13.45 -3.77
N LEU A 204 2.04 13.18 -3.42
CA LEU A 204 1.07 12.61 -4.34
C LEU A 204 0.81 13.58 -5.50
N LYS A 205 0.86 13.07 -6.73
CA LYS A 205 0.55 13.87 -7.92
C LYS A 205 -0.96 14.02 -8.05
N VAL A 206 -1.41 15.27 -8.13
CA VAL A 206 -2.78 15.57 -8.52
C VAL A 206 -2.93 15.23 -10.01
N ARG A 207 -3.96 14.44 -10.35
CA ARG A 207 -4.29 14.16 -11.75
C ARG A 207 -5.61 14.85 -12.08
N THR A 208 -5.54 15.91 -12.88
CA THR A 208 -6.71 16.50 -13.54
C THR A 208 -7.00 15.77 -14.83
N HIS A 209 -8.12 15.04 -14.92
CA HIS A 209 -8.68 14.75 -16.24
C HIS A 209 -9.20 16.08 -16.81
N GLN A 210 -8.54 16.58 -17.86
CA GLN A 210 -9.19 17.48 -18.81
C GLN A 210 -10.20 16.61 -19.58
N GLN A 211 -11.46 16.64 -19.16
CA GLN A 211 -12.54 16.21 -20.04
C GLN A 211 -12.80 17.38 -20.99
N THR A 212 -12.29 17.25 -22.21
CA THR A 212 -12.84 17.93 -23.38
C THR A 212 -14.19 17.33 -23.73
#